data_AF-A0A941T8E2-F1
#
_entry.id   AF-A0A941T8E2-F1
#
_cell.length_a   1.000
_cell.length_b   1.000
_cell.length_c   1.000
_cell.angle_alpha   90.00
_cell.angle_beta   90.00
_cell.angle_gamma   90.00
#
_symmetry.space_group_name_H-M   'P 1'
#
loop_
_entity.id
_entity.type
_entity.pdbx_description
1 polymer ?
#
loop_
_entity_poly.entity_id
_entity_poly.type
_entity_poly.pdbx_seq_one_letter_code
_entity_poly.pdbx_strand_id
1 'polypeptide(L)'
;MNRDLRPPADDPLYGLPDAARPNYATGMLLGADDFAAEQIYHRNRLARALAFVSGAGARRLPEGVGDSPGAAGLLGGGTLAGLRVALRAASGMQPEEIRVAPGLAVDRLGRLIEVPNPVCLRLQRWFDGELERDGGDDLRRAALTDAGRFASARLNDEIAAGAGPLPERSVIVDVFVRFVTCRQALTPAFASGPFDALDAVETSRLRDAYEVHFVPRTDGLDDDFNGLPLLDRDLSALTGAARRDALQDAVLDGWPDLAATVGADNQLASPPGHPPGLDPTAVFLARVFIGVGAGDPPARAGGAVVDNGGRRFLPHLGMLAGAIGLGRD
;
A
#
# COMPACT_ATOMS: atom_id res chain seq x y z
N MET A 1 -1.71 -15.87 -10.90
CA MET A 1 -1.20 -15.89 -9.51
C MET A 1 -2.14 -15.15 -8.55
N ASN A 2 -3.44 -15.08 -8.87
CA ASN A 2 -4.51 -14.62 -7.98
C ASN A 2 -5.32 -15.86 -7.57
N ARG A 3 -4.82 -16.61 -6.59
CA ARG A 3 -5.71 -17.50 -5.83
C ARG A 3 -6.67 -16.58 -5.07
N ASP A 4 -7.93 -17.00 -4.95
CA ASP A 4 -8.99 -16.36 -4.17
C ASP A 4 -8.37 -15.55 -3.03
N LEU A 5 -8.53 -14.22 -3.10
CA LEU A 5 -7.97 -13.26 -2.15
C LEU A 5 -8.13 -13.85 -0.75
N ARG A 6 -7.02 -14.26 -0.11
CA ARG A 6 -7.07 -14.70 1.29
C ARG A 6 -7.75 -13.57 2.04
N PRO A 7 -8.97 -13.77 2.58
CA PRO A 7 -9.78 -12.64 2.92
C PRO A 7 -9.08 -11.81 3.98
N PRO A 8 -9.10 -10.47 3.87
CA PRO A 8 -8.68 -9.57 4.93
C PRO A 8 -9.34 -9.86 6.30
N ALA A 9 -10.42 -10.64 6.32
CA ALA A 9 -11.19 -11.05 7.49
C ALA A 9 -10.41 -11.78 8.60
N ASP A 10 -9.23 -12.34 8.32
CA ASP A 10 -8.39 -12.97 9.35
C ASP A 10 -7.68 -11.93 10.25
N ASP A 11 -7.64 -10.64 9.87
CA ASP A 11 -7.04 -9.59 10.70
C ASP A 11 -8.10 -8.72 11.41
N PRO A 12 -8.17 -8.76 12.76
CA PRO A 12 -9.17 -8.00 13.52
C PRO A 12 -9.08 -6.48 13.33
N LEU A 13 -7.95 -5.94 12.83
CA LEU A 13 -7.80 -4.50 12.61
C LEU A 13 -8.67 -3.96 11.46
N TYR A 14 -9.17 -4.80 10.54
CA TYR A 14 -10.16 -4.37 9.53
C TYR A 14 -11.47 -3.91 10.14
N GLY A 15 -11.85 -4.47 11.31
CA GLY A 15 -13.04 -4.06 12.04
C GLY A 15 -12.88 -2.73 12.79
N LEU A 16 -11.71 -2.07 12.67
CA LEU A 16 -11.37 -0.85 13.38
C LEU A 16 -11.75 -0.89 14.88
N PRO A 17 -11.40 -1.96 15.63
CA PRO A 17 -11.86 -2.12 16.98
C PRO A 17 -11.36 -0.99 17.89
N ASP A 18 -12.03 -0.82 19.02
CA ASP A 18 -11.51 0.04 20.08
C ASP A 18 -10.21 -0.55 20.65
N ALA A 19 -9.28 0.33 20.99
CA ALA A 19 -8.05 -0.06 21.69
C ALA A 19 -8.31 -0.25 23.19
N ALA A 20 -9.31 -1.07 23.53
CA ALA A 20 -9.71 -1.39 24.90
C ALA A 20 -8.68 -2.32 25.54
N ARG A 21 -8.18 -1.95 26.72
CA ARG A 21 -7.21 -2.76 27.46
C ARG A 21 -7.96 -3.83 28.28
N PRO A 22 -7.58 -5.12 28.20
CA PRO A 22 -8.07 -6.13 29.14
C PRO A 22 -7.75 -5.77 30.59
N ASN A 23 -8.68 -6.00 31.51
CA ASN A 23 -8.48 -5.75 32.94
C ASN A 23 -8.42 -7.07 33.71
N TYR A 24 -7.22 -7.48 34.08
CA TYR A 24 -7.00 -8.72 34.84
C TYR A 24 -7.10 -8.48 36.35
N ALA A 25 -7.81 -9.38 37.03
CA ALA A 25 -7.95 -9.38 38.49
C ALA A 25 -7.45 -10.69 39.10
N THR A 26 -7.00 -10.64 40.35
CA THR A 26 -6.57 -11.84 41.08
C THR A 26 -7.74 -12.81 41.23
N GLY A 27 -7.53 -14.08 40.89
CA GLY A 27 -8.56 -15.13 40.94
C GLY A 27 -9.44 -15.22 39.69
N MET A 28 -9.19 -14.41 38.66
CA MET A 28 -9.86 -14.52 37.37
C MET A 28 -9.36 -15.76 36.60
N LEU A 29 -10.30 -16.50 35.99
CA LEU A 29 -9.97 -17.59 35.06
C LEU A 29 -9.67 -17.00 33.69
N LEU A 30 -8.54 -17.37 33.09
CA LEU A 30 -8.13 -16.91 31.75
C LEU A 30 -8.58 -17.88 30.67
N GLY A 31 -9.12 -17.35 29.58
CA GLY A 31 -9.47 -18.06 28.36
C GLY A 31 -8.63 -17.64 27.16
N ALA A 32 -8.81 -18.32 26.03
CA ALA A 32 -8.17 -17.97 24.76
C ALA A 32 -8.53 -16.54 24.30
N ASP A 33 -9.76 -16.12 24.56
CA ASP A 33 -10.26 -14.80 24.19
C ASP A 33 -9.53 -13.65 24.91
N ASP A 34 -9.10 -13.87 26.15
CA ASP A 34 -8.34 -12.87 26.92
C ASP A 34 -6.99 -12.56 26.25
N PHE A 35 -6.30 -13.60 25.76
CA PHE A 35 -5.03 -13.43 25.04
C PHE A 35 -5.22 -12.82 23.66
N ALA A 36 -6.32 -13.16 22.97
CA ALA A 36 -6.67 -12.53 21.70
C ALA A 36 -6.95 -11.04 21.89
N ALA A 37 -7.73 -10.68 22.92
CA ALA A 37 -8.05 -9.29 23.27
C ALA A 37 -6.78 -8.49 23.64
N GLU A 38 -5.86 -9.07 24.42
CA GLU A 38 -4.59 -8.41 24.75
C GLU A 38 -3.70 -8.18 23.52
N GLN A 39 -3.61 -9.17 22.62
CA GLN A 39 -2.87 -9.01 21.37
C GLN A 39 -3.48 -7.95 20.46
N ILE A 40 -4.81 -7.95 20.33
CA ILE A 40 -5.54 -6.92 19.57
C ILE A 40 -5.26 -5.55 20.17
N TYR A 41 -5.30 -5.40 21.50
CA TYR A 41 -4.98 -4.14 22.18
C TYR A 41 -3.59 -3.62 21.79
N HIS A 42 -2.54 -4.45 21.92
CA HIS A 42 -1.18 -4.01 21.59
C HIS A 42 -0.99 -3.71 20.10
N ARG A 43 -1.50 -4.56 19.22
CA ARG A 43 -1.43 -4.34 17.76
C ARG A 43 -2.17 -3.06 17.36
N ASN A 44 -3.37 -2.85 17.88
CA ASN A 44 -4.18 -1.67 17.61
C ASN A 44 -3.52 -0.40 18.15
N ARG A 45 -2.93 -0.42 19.35
CA ARG A 45 -2.19 0.74 19.90
C ARG A 45 -1.02 1.15 19.02
N LEU A 46 -0.22 0.20 18.55
CA LEU A 46 0.87 0.47 17.62
C LEU A 46 0.34 0.95 16.26
N ALA A 47 -0.66 0.25 15.72
CA ALA A 47 -1.24 0.57 14.42
C ALA A 47 -1.84 1.98 14.42
N ARG A 48 -2.63 2.35 15.43
CA ARG A 48 -3.13 3.72 15.58
C ARG A 48 -1.98 4.73 15.61
N ALA A 49 -0.94 4.51 16.42
CA ALA A 49 0.20 5.43 16.47
C ALA A 49 0.87 5.61 15.09
N LEU A 50 1.08 4.52 14.36
CA LEU A 50 1.67 4.56 13.01
C LEU A 50 0.73 5.20 11.98
N ALA A 51 -0.57 4.93 12.06
CA ALA A 51 -1.58 5.57 11.23
C ALA A 51 -1.54 7.09 11.41
N PHE A 52 -1.55 7.59 12.66
CA PHE A 52 -1.45 9.02 12.96
C PHE A 52 -0.15 9.65 12.49
N VAL A 53 1.00 9.01 12.75
CA VAL A 53 2.30 9.52 12.27
C VAL A 53 2.38 9.51 10.74
N SER A 54 1.69 8.57 10.08
CA SER A 54 1.54 8.55 8.63
C SER A 54 0.48 9.53 8.11
N GLY A 55 -0.13 10.37 8.96
CA GLY A 55 -1.12 11.37 8.56
C GLY A 55 -2.51 10.82 8.24
N ALA A 56 -2.89 9.67 8.79
CA ALA A 56 -4.25 9.14 8.64
C ALA A 56 -5.25 10.06 9.36
N GLY A 57 -6.23 10.63 8.64
CA GLY A 57 -7.22 11.58 9.16
C GLY A 57 -6.93 13.06 8.89
N ALA A 58 -5.68 13.46 8.62
CA ALA A 58 -5.28 14.87 8.47
C ALA A 58 -5.73 15.58 7.18
N ARG A 59 -6.67 15.00 6.42
CA ARG A 59 -7.04 15.54 5.12
C ARG A 59 -8.53 15.74 5.01
N ARG A 60 -8.92 17.01 4.84
CA ARG A 60 -10.20 17.36 4.24
C ARG A 60 -10.14 16.96 2.78
N LEU A 61 -11.08 16.14 2.32
CA LEU A 61 -11.31 15.93 0.89
C LEU A 61 -11.57 17.28 0.21
N PRO A 62 -11.21 17.45 -1.07
CA PRO A 62 -11.60 18.63 -1.84
C PRO A 62 -13.13 18.83 -1.78
N GLU A 63 -13.60 20.09 -1.77
CA GLU A 63 -15.03 20.37 -1.90
C GLU A 63 -15.58 19.67 -3.15
N GLY A 64 -16.67 18.90 -3.00
CA GLY A 64 -17.33 18.18 -4.09
C GLY A 64 -16.94 16.69 -4.26
N VAL A 65 -15.99 16.16 -3.50
CA VAL A 65 -15.72 14.71 -3.44
C VAL A 65 -16.46 14.11 -2.24
N GLY A 66 -17.70 13.66 -2.49
CA GLY A 66 -18.64 13.19 -1.47
C GLY A 66 -19.39 14.37 -0.83
N ASP A 67 -20.71 14.26 -0.71
CA ASP A 67 -21.62 15.32 -0.23
C ASP A 67 -21.49 15.61 1.29
N SER A 68 -20.27 15.61 1.83
CA SER A 68 -20.00 15.96 3.22
C SER A 68 -18.72 16.81 3.32
N PRO A 69 -18.85 18.12 3.56
CA PRO A 69 -17.69 18.96 3.82
C PRO A 69 -16.98 18.46 5.08
N GLY A 70 -15.75 17.95 4.92
CA GLY A 70 -14.88 17.60 6.06
C GLY A 70 -14.70 16.12 6.40
N ALA A 71 -15.00 15.17 5.50
CA ALA A 71 -14.73 13.75 5.78
C ALA A 71 -13.20 13.47 5.87
N ALA A 72 -12.70 13.41 7.10
CA ALA A 72 -11.36 12.97 7.48
C ALA A 72 -11.33 11.45 7.58
N GLY A 73 -10.92 10.75 6.52
CA GLY A 73 -10.81 9.29 6.51
C GLY A 73 -9.39 8.78 6.78
N LEU A 74 -9.25 7.47 7.06
CA LEU A 74 -7.93 6.80 7.02
C LEU A 74 -7.41 6.71 5.58
N LEU A 75 -6.84 7.80 5.08
CA LEU A 75 -6.15 7.89 3.79
C LEU A 75 -4.61 7.77 3.96
N GLY A 76 -4.20 7.27 5.13
CA GLY A 76 -2.83 7.14 5.60
C GLY A 76 -1.99 6.07 4.88
N GLY A 77 -0.72 5.97 5.26
CA GLY A 77 0.19 4.92 4.79
C GLY A 77 1.14 5.34 3.67
N GLY A 78 2.19 4.54 3.47
CA GLY A 78 3.27 4.82 2.54
C GLY A 78 4.52 3.99 2.81
N THR A 79 5.58 4.28 2.05
CA THR A 79 6.90 3.67 2.24
C THR A 79 7.63 4.36 3.37
N LEU A 80 8.03 3.59 4.40
CA LEU A 80 8.82 4.08 5.53
C LEU A 80 10.32 3.97 5.27
N ALA A 81 10.77 2.85 4.67
CA ALA A 81 12.17 2.63 4.33
C ALA A 81 12.31 1.62 3.19
N GLY A 82 13.28 1.82 2.29
CA GLY A 82 13.59 0.84 1.24
C GLY A 82 12.49 0.70 0.20
N LEU A 83 12.12 -0.54 -0.16
CA LEU A 83 11.07 -0.88 -1.12
C LEU A 83 11.25 -0.25 -2.52
N ARG A 84 12.48 0.05 -2.91
CA ARG A 84 12.78 0.55 -4.25
C ARG A 84 12.42 -0.52 -5.27
N VAL A 85 11.60 -0.17 -6.25
CA VAL A 85 11.30 -1.02 -7.39
C VAL A 85 12.30 -0.69 -8.48
N ALA A 86 12.94 -1.69 -9.07
CA ALA A 86 13.93 -1.50 -10.12
C ALA A 86 13.72 -2.54 -11.22
N LEU A 87 13.97 -2.11 -12.47
CA LEU A 87 14.13 -3.03 -13.58
C LEU A 87 15.55 -3.60 -13.55
N ARG A 88 15.67 -4.92 -13.57
CA ARG A 88 16.90 -5.62 -13.91
C ARG A 88 16.79 -6.09 -15.36
N ALA A 89 17.56 -5.46 -16.23
CA ALA A 89 17.66 -5.88 -17.62
C ALA A 89 18.12 -7.34 -17.74
N ALA A 90 17.66 -8.01 -18.80
CA ALA A 90 18.12 -9.35 -19.13
C ALA A 90 19.64 -9.35 -19.37
N SER A 91 20.32 -10.40 -18.90
CA SER A 91 21.77 -10.54 -19.08
C SER A 91 22.15 -12.01 -19.20
N GLY A 92 22.61 -12.41 -20.41
CA GLY A 92 22.92 -13.80 -20.71
C GLY A 92 21.70 -14.71 -20.49
N MET A 93 21.80 -15.64 -19.54
CA MET A 93 20.70 -16.55 -19.17
C MET A 93 19.72 -15.94 -18.14
N GLN A 94 20.01 -14.77 -17.58
CA GLN A 94 19.13 -14.14 -16.60
C GLN A 94 17.99 -13.39 -17.31
N PRO A 95 16.71 -13.72 -17.03
CA PRO A 95 15.59 -13.03 -17.63
C PRO A 95 15.49 -11.59 -17.12
N GLU A 96 14.76 -10.77 -17.86
CA GLU A 96 14.35 -9.44 -17.42
C GLU A 96 13.40 -9.55 -16.22
N GLU A 97 13.68 -8.79 -15.16
CA GLU A 97 12.95 -8.88 -13.90
C GLU A 97 12.62 -7.51 -13.32
N ILE A 98 11.41 -7.38 -12.78
CA ILE A 98 11.07 -6.31 -11.83
C ILE A 98 11.46 -6.79 -10.44
N ARG A 99 12.24 -5.97 -9.73
CA ARG A 99 12.73 -6.28 -8.39
C ARG A 99 12.25 -5.25 -7.39
N VAL A 100 11.60 -5.70 -6.33
CA VAL A 100 11.28 -4.89 -5.15
C VAL A 100 12.35 -5.15 -4.11
N ALA A 101 13.11 -4.13 -3.73
CA ALA A 101 14.13 -4.23 -2.69
C ALA A 101 13.49 -4.45 -1.30
N PRO A 102 14.23 -4.99 -0.32
CA PRO A 102 13.79 -5.05 1.06
C PRO A 102 13.38 -3.68 1.60
N GLY A 103 12.49 -3.68 2.59
CA GLY A 103 12.06 -2.45 3.24
C GLY A 103 10.79 -2.59 4.06
N LEU A 104 10.30 -1.44 4.51
CA LEU A 104 9.15 -1.29 5.39
C LEU A 104 8.16 -0.31 4.78
N ALA A 105 6.90 -0.70 4.79
CA ALA A 105 5.76 0.19 4.55
C ALA A 105 4.83 0.18 5.76
N VAL A 106 4.02 1.22 5.86
CA VAL A 106 2.89 1.32 6.79
C VAL A 106 1.65 1.45 5.93
N ASP A 107 0.62 0.64 6.17
CA ASP A 107 -0.65 0.83 5.49
C ASP A 107 -1.56 1.86 6.17
N ARG A 108 -2.73 2.13 5.58
CA ARG A 108 -3.70 3.10 6.12
C ARG A 108 -4.31 2.71 7.47
N LEU A 109 -4.28 1.43 7.84
CA LEU A 109 -4.68 0.97 9.17
C LEU A 109 -3.54 1.11 10.19
N GLY A 110 -2.33 1.45 9.71
CA GLY A 110 -1.12 1.59 10.50
C GLY A 110 -0.36 0.29 10.71
N ARG A 111 -0.68 -0.77 9.97
CA ARG A 111 0.04 -2.05 10.06
C ARG A 111 1.39 -1.94 9.37
N LEU A 112 2.40 -2.55 9.98
CA LEU A 112 3.73 -2.65 9.39
C LEU A 112 3.76 -3.77 8.35
N ILE A 113 4.25 -3.45 7.16
CA ILE A 113 4.50 -4.39 6.08
C ILE A 113 6.01 -4.49 5.89
N GLU A 114 6.60 -5.57 6.39
CA GLU A 114 8.02 -5.83 6.26
C GLU A 114 8.28 -6.76 5.07
N VAL A 115 9.11 -6.30 4.14
CA VAL A 115 9.66 -7.11 3.05
C VAL A 115 11.13 -7.36 3.38
N PRO A 116 11.49 -8.51 3.98
CA PRO A 116 12.85 -8.76 4.47
C PRO A 116 13.83 -9.12 3.36
N ASN A 117 13.36 -9.67 2.24
CA ASN A 117 14.18 -10.12 1.12
C ASN A 117 13.69 -9.55 -0.20
N PRO A 118 14.57 -9.35 -1.21
CA PRO A 118 14.15 -8.85 -2.50
C PRO A 118 13.11 -9.76 -3.16
N VAL A 119 12.03 -9.18 -3.67
CA VAL A 119 11.01 -9.91 -4.45
C VAL A 119 11.31 -9.71 -5.93
N CYS A 120 11.36 -10.80 -6.69
CA CYS A 120 11.66 -10.78 -8.12
C CYS A 120 10.48 -11.30 -8.93
N LEU A 121 10.03 -10.52 -9.91
CA LEU A 121 8.99 -10.89 -10.86
C LEU A 121 9.62 -10.96 -12.26
N ARG A 122 9.53 -12.13 -12.91
CA ARG A 122 10.00 -12.32 -14.29
C ARG A 122 8.99 -11.71 -15.25
N LEU A 123 9.38 -10.63 -15.91
CA LEU A 123 8.44 -9.74 -16.59
C LEU A 123 7.75 -10.43 -17.79
N GLN A 124 8.52 -11.17 -18.61
CA GLN A 124 7.95 -11.93 -19.73
C GLN A 124 6.92 -12.97 -19.25
N ARG A 125 7.27 -13.76 -18.23
CA ARG A 125 6.39 -14.81 -17.71
C ARG A 125 5.09 -14.24 -17.14
N TRP A 126 5.16 -13.08 -16.49
CA TRP A 126 3.96 -12.40 -16.01
C TRP A 126 3.10 -11.93 -17.18
N PHE A 127 3.69 -11.29 -18.19
CA PHE A 127 2.97 -10.77 -19.35
C PHE A 127 2.25 -11.89 -20.13
N ASP A 128 2.95 -13.00 -20.39
CA ASP A 128 2.37 -14.18 -21.05
C ASP A 128 1.22 -14.76 -20.20
N GLY A 129 1.38 -14.77 -18.88
CA GLY A 129 0.35 -15.24 -17.95
C GLY A 129 -0.90 -14.36 -17.92
N GLU A 130 -0.77 -13.04 -18.05
CA GLU A 130 -1.94 -12.15 -18.18
C GLU A 130 -2.64 -12.37 -19.51
N LEU A 131 -1.88 -12.49 -20.61
CA LEU A 131 -2.42 -12.81 -21.93
C LEU A 131 -3.21 -14.13 -21.93
N GLU A 132 -2.68 -15.18 -21.30
CA GLU A 132 -3.36 -16.48 -21.18
C GLU A 132 -4.61 -16.43 -20.29
N ARG A 133 -4.61 -15.57 -19.25
CA ARG A 133 -5.68 -15.52 -18.24
C ARG A 133 -7.00 -15.01 -18.81
N ASP A 134 -6.97 -13.96 -19.63
CA ASP A 134 -8.17 -13.28 -20.13
C ASP A 134 -8.13 -12.98 -21.63
N GLY A 135 -7.19 -13.58 -22.37
CA GLY A 135 -6.98 -13.28 -23.79
C GLY A 135 -6.29 -11.94 -24.04
N GLY A 136 -5.72 -11.31 -23.00
CA GLY A 136 -5.04 -10.02 -23.08
C GLY A 136 -5.96 -8.81 -23.01
N ASP A 137 -7.19 -8.98 -22.51
CA ASP A 137 -8.14 -7.87 -22.39
C ASP A 137 -7.66 -6.82 -21.38
N ASP A 138 -7.11 -7.25 -20.24
CA ASP A 138 -6.52 -6.32 -19.26
C ASP A 138 -5.28 -5.61 -19.82
N LEU A 139 -4.46 -6.33 -20.60
CA LEU A 139 -3.31 -5.74 -21.28
C LEU A 139 -3.74 -4.70 -22.32
N ARG A 140 -4.82 -4.96 -23.06
CA ARG A 140 -5.41 -4.00 -24.02
C ARG A 140 -5.88 -2.75 -23.30
N ARG A 141 -6.66 -2.89 -22.22
CA ARG A 141 -7.22 -1.76 -21.46
C ARG A 141 -6.13 -0.91 -20.78
N ALA A 142 -5.03 -1.53 -20.38
CA ALA A 142 -3.91 -0.84 -19.75
C ALA A 142 -2.86 -0.26 -20.73
N ALA A 143 -2.99 -0.51 -22.05
CA ALA A 143 -2.02 -0.06 -23.05
C ALA A 143 -2.35 1.34 -23.61
N LEU A 144 -1.45 2.31 -23.38
CA LEU A 144 -1.63 3.71 -23.78
C LEU A 144 -0.45 4.23 -24.61
N THR A 145 -0.73 5.11 -25.58
CA THR A 145 0.27 5.73 -26.49
C THR A 145 0.85 7.05 -25.98
N ASP A 146 0.28 7.63 -24.92
CA ASP A 146 0.80 8.82 -24.26
C ASP A 146 0.89 8.54 -22.76
N ALA A 147 1.68 7.52 -22.41
CA ALA A 147 1.79 7.08 -21.02
C ALA A 147 2.57 8.08 -20.15
N GLY A 148 3.31 9.01 -20.76
CA GLY A 148 4.15 9.98 -20.05
C GLY A 148 3.38 10.96 -19.18
N ARG A 149 2.15 11.31 -19.54
CA ARG A 149 1.28 12.15 -18.70
C ARG A 149 0.93 11.50 -17.35
N PHE A 150 1.10 10.19 -17.22
CA PHE A 150 0.85 9.41 -16.01
C PHE A 150 2.12 9.10 -15.20
N ALA A 151 3.28 9.60 -15.63
CA ALA A 151 4.54 9.52 -14.89
C ALA A 151 4.61 10.62 -13.82
N SER A 152 5.35 10.37 -12.75
CA SER A 152 5.59 11.36 -11.70
C SER A 152 6.47 12.49 -12.22
N ALA A 153 6.34 13.67 -11.59
CA ALA A 153 7.15 14.83 -11.90
C ALA A 153 8.65 14.50 -11.85
N ARG A 154 9.06 13.70 -10.86
CA ARG A 154 10.45 13.24 -10.72
C ARG A 154 10.94 12.45 -11.94
N LEU A 155 10.16 11.48 -12.43
CA LEU A 155 10.58 10.72 -13.62
C LEU A 155 10.63 11.61 -14.86
N ASN A 156 9.67 12.53 -15.01
CA ASN A 156 9.68 13.49 -16.11
C ASN A 156 10.93 14.41 -16.06
N ASP A 157 11.32 14.87 -14.88
CA ASP A 157 12.55 15.66 -14.70
C ASP A 157 13.80 14.83 -15.02
N GLU A 158 13.84 13.56 -14.61
CA GLU A 158 14.94 12.64 -14.94
C GLU A 158 15.06 12.42 -16.46
N ILE A 159 13.93 12.25 -17.17
CA ILE A 159 13.89 12.13 -18.63
C ILE A 159 14.32 13.44 -19.30
N ALA A 160 13.84 14.59 -18.82
CA ALA A 160 14.25 15.90 -19.32
C ALA A 160 15.75 16.16 -19.10
N ALA A 161 16.34 15.60 -18.03
CA ALA A 161 17.77 15.64 -17.74
C ALA A 161 18.60 14.61 -18.54
N GLY A 162 17.98 13.83 -19.42
CA GLY A 162 18.66 12.90 -20.33
C GLY A 162 18.57 11.41 -19.95
N ALA A 163 17.70 11.02 -19.01
CA ALA A 163 17.35 9.62 -18.83
C ALA A 163 16.64 9.06 -20.08
N GLY A 164 16.65 7.73 -20.24
CA GLY A 164 16.01 7.08 -21.37
C GLY A 164 14.51 7.41 -21.44
N PRO A 165 13.95 7.65 -22.65
CA PRO A 165 12.55 8.02 -22.80
C PRO A 165 11.62 6.87 -22.41
N LEU A 166 10.36 7.19 -22.12
CA LEU A 166 9.31 6.19 -22.00
C LEU A 166 9.02 5.54 -23.36
N PRO A 167 8.59 4.26 -23.39
CA PRO A 167 8.15 3.63 -24.63
C PRO A 167 6.94 4.37 -25.23
N GLU A 168 6.92 4.54 -26.55
CA GLU A 168 5.85 5.23 -27.29
C GLU A 168 4.46 4.65 -27.00
N ARG A 169 4.36 3.33 -26.82
CA ARG A 169 3.15 2.68 -26.33
C ARG A 169 3.53 1.77 -25.17
N SER A 170 2.84 1.93 -24.05
CA SER A 170 3.15 1.23 -22.80
C SER A 170 1.90 0.64 -22.16
N VAL A 171 2.00 -0.59 -21.68
CA VAL A 171 1.07 -1.13 -20.68
C VAL A 171 1.47 -0.54 -19.32
N ILE A 172 0.54 0.17 -18.67
CA ILE A 172 0.75 0.74 -17.35
C ILE A 172 0.39 -0.30 -16.28
N VAL A 173 1.35 -0.59 -15.41
CA VAL A 173 1.20 -1.56 -14.32
C VAL A 173 1.66 -0.96 -13.02
N ASP A 174 0.85 -1.06 -11.98
CA ASP A 174 1.18 -0.54 -10.68
C ASP A 174 1.58 -1.66 -9.71
N VAL A 175 2.62 -1.39 -8.93
CA VAL A 175 3.19 -2.31 -7.95
C VAL A 175 2.65 -1.94 -6.58
N PHE A 176 1.99 -2.89 -5.93
CA PHE A 176 1.49 -2.72 -4.57
C PHE A 176 2.13 -3.73 -3.63
N VAL A 177 2.20 -3.39 -2.35
CA VAL A 177 2.46 -4.36 -1.28
C VAL A 177 1.35 -4.28 -0.25
N ARG A 178 0.86 -5.42 0.22
CA ARG A 178 -0.16 -5.47 1.27
C ARG A 178 0.27 -6.34 2.43
N PHE A 179 -0.24 -6.02 3.60
CA PHE A 179 -0.16 -6.88 4.78
C PHE A 179 -1.02 -8.13 4.57
N VAL A 180 -0.48 -9.29 4.91
CA VAL A 180 -1.28 -10.52 5.01
C VAL A 180 -0.92 -11.30 6.26
N THR A 181 -1.91 -12.04 6.72
CA THR A 181 -1.82 -12.94 7.85
C THR A 181 -1.60 -14.38 7.34
N CYS A 182 -0.48 -15.00 7.72
CA CYS A 182 -0.14 -16.37 7.28
C CYS A 182 -0.33 -17.38 8.41
N ARG A 183 -1.24 -18.35 8.26
CA ARG A 183 -1.49 -19.45 9.22
C ARG A 183 -0.33 -20.45 9.25
N GLN A 184 0.85 -20.04 9.72
CA GLN A 184 2.06 -20.87 9.74
C GLN A 184 2.72 -21.00 11.12
N ALA A 185 2.24 -20.29 12.14
CA ALA A 185 2.83 -20.38 13.47
C ALA A 185 2.09 -21.42 14.35
N LEU A 186 2.86 -22.06 15.23
CA LEU A 186 2.39 -23.04 16.23
C LEU A 186 2.02 -22.31 17.52
N THR A 187 0.93 -22.71 18.16
CA THR A 187 0.53 -22.27 19.51
C THR A 187 0.23 -23.50 20.36
N PRO A 188 0.48 -23.45 21.67
CA PRO A 188 -0.01 -24.47 22.60
C PRO A 188 -1.54 -24.52 22.53
N ALA A 189 -2.09 -25.65 22.11
CA ALA A 189 -3.53 -25.84 22.10
C ALA A 189 -4.02 -26.03 23.54
N PHE A 190 -4.74 -25.05 24.09
CA PHE A 190 -5.61 -25.33 25.22
C PHE A 190 -6.87 -25.97 24.66
N ALA A 191 -7.16 -27.20 25.08
CA ALA A 191 -8.30 -27.97 24.59
C ALA A 191 -9.57 -27.10 24.59
N SER A 192 -10.07 -26.75 23.40
CA SER A 192 -11.36 -26.10 23.23
C SER A 192 -12.34 -27.12 22.65
N GLY A 193 -13.45 -27.36 23.35
CA GLY A 193 -14.43 -28.38 22.98
C GLY A 193 -14.09 -29.81 23.43
N PRO A 194 -14.87 -30.82 22.98
CA PRO A 194 -14.78 -32.21 23.45
C PRO A 194 -13.67 -33.04 22.77
N PHE A 195 -12.67 -32.40 22.18
CA PHE A 195 -11.60 -33.09 21.46
C PHE A 195 -10.41 -33.39 22.36
N ASP A 196 -9.95 -34.64 22.26
CA ASP A 196 -8.92 -35.26 23.09
C ASP A 196 -7.53 -34.66 22.78
N ALA A 197 -6.79 -34.32 23.82
CA ALA A 197 -5.54 -33.55 23.80
C ALA A 197 -4.33 -34.38 23.32
N LEU A 198 -4.39 -34.96 22.12
CA LEU A 198 -3.28 -35.73 21.54
C LEU A 198 -2.28 -34.87 20.77
N ASP A 199 -2.69 -33.69 20.30
CA ASP A 199 -1.79 -32.70 19.69
C ASP A 199 -1.54 -31.55 20.67
N ALA A 200 -0.33 -31.48 21.24
CA ALA A 200 0.08 -30.45 22.19
C ALA A 200 0.25 -29.05 21.55
N VAL A 201 0.13 -28.96 20.23
CA VAL A 201 0.29 -27.75 19.44
C VAL A 201 -0.70 -27.75 18.28
N GLU A 202 -1.40 -26.63 18.10
CA GLU A 202 -2.20 -26.37 16.92
C GLU A 202 -1.54 -25.27 16.08
N THR A 203 -1.87 -25.19 14.80
CA THR A 203 -1.50 -24.03 13.98
C THR A 203 -2.26 -22.81 14.47
N SER A 204 -1.72 -22.11 15.46
CA SER A 204 -2.17 -20.79 15.83
C SER A 204 -0.99 -19.84 15.90
N ARG A 205 -0.85 -19.09 14.81
CA ARG A 205 -0.71 -17.65 14.76
C ARG A 205 -0.62 -17.31 13.28
N LEU A 206 -1.27 -16.22 12.95
CA LEU A 206 -1.09 -15.55 11.68
C LEU A 206 0.27 -14.85 11.77
N ARG A 207 1.30 -15.39 11.12
CA ARG A 207 2.54 -14.66 10.90
C ARG A 207 2.20 -13.42 10.09
N ASP A 208 2.58 -12.26 10.61
CA ASP A 208 2.63 -11.01 9.86
C ASP A 208 3.54 -11.22 8.64
N ALA A 209 2.94 -11.11 7.47
CA ALA A 209 3.57 -11.36 6.20
C ALA A 209 3.11 -10.31 5.19
N TYR A 210 3.55 -10.49 3.95
CA TYR A 210 3.28 -9.54 2.88
C TYR A 210 2.97 -10.27 1.58
N GLU A 211 2.25 -9.58 0.71
CA GLU A 211 2.10 -9.94 -0.69
C GLU A 211 2.43 -8.74 -1.57
N VAL A 212 3.17 -8.97 -2.65
CA VAL A 212 3.39 -7.97 -3.71
C VAL A 212 2.46 -8.26 -4.86
N HIS A 213 1.74 -7.23 -5.29
CA HIS A 213 0.78 -7.28 -6.39
C HIS A 213 1.32 -6.46 -7.57
N PHE A 214 1.13 -6.98 -8.77
CA PHE A 214 1.53 -6.34 -10.03
C PHE A 214 0.28 -6.20 -10.88
N VAL A 215 -0.30 -5.00 -10.88
CA VAL A 215 -1.71 -4.77 -11.25
C VAL A 215 -1.79 -3.89 -12.51
N PRO A 216 -2.25 -4.42 -13.67
CA PRO A 216 -2.51 -3.62 -14.85
C PRO A 216 -3.55 -2.53 -14.56
N ARG A 217 -3.33 -1.31 -15.05
CA ARG A 217 -4.29 -0.21 -14.88
C ARG A 217 -5.38 -0.25 -15.94
N THR A 218 -6.42 -1.02 -15.65
CA THR A 218 -7.57 -1.24 -16.54
C THR A 218 -8.76 -0.33 -16.24
N ASP A 219 -8.61 0.58 -15.28
CA ASP A 219 -9.65 1.41 -14.68
C ASP A 219 -9.86 2.77 -15.37
N GLY A 220 -9.28 2.93 -16.57
CA GLY A 220 -9.55 4.07 -17.44
C GLY A 220 -8.77 5.32 -17.03
N LEU A 221 -7.44 5.23 -17.02
CA LEU A 221 -6.58 6.40 -16.78
C LEU A 221 -6.81 7.48 -17.84
N ASP A 222 -7.09 8.70 -17.39
CA ASP A 222 -7.38 9.86 -18.23
C ASP A 222 -6.91 11.18 -17.57
N ASP A 223 -7.29 12.32 -18.14
CA ASP A 223 -6.84 13.64 -17.65
C ASP A 223 -7.43 14.01 -16.27
N ASP A 224 -8.58 13.42 -15.90
CA ASP A 224 -9.23 13.63 -14.61
C ASP A 224 -8.80 12.57 -13.58
N PHE A 225 -8.24 11.44 -14.04
CA PHE A 225 -7.85 10.30 -13.21
C PHE A 225 -6.50 9.70 -13.61
N ASN A 226 -5.47 9.99 -12.81
CA ASN A 226 -4.11 9.45 -13.00
C ASN A 226 -3.82 8.15 -12.21
N GLY A 227 -4.74 7.73 -11.36
CA GLY A 227 -4.63 6.52 -10.56
C GLY A 227 -3.54 6.53 -9.48
N LEU A 228 -2.85 7.64 -9.24
CA LEU A 228 -1.83 7.71 -8.20
C LEU A 228 -2.47 7.89 -6.82
N PRO A 229 -1.81 7.46 -5.74
CA PRO A 229 -2.26 7.74 -4.39
C PRO A 229 -2.38 9.25 -4.16
N LEU A 230 -3.39 9.65 -3.40
CA LEU A 230 -3.53 11.05 -2.99
C LEU A 230 -2.28 11.49 -2.20
N LEU A 231 -1.58 12.52 -2.67
CA LEU A 231 -0.40 13.07 -2.00
C LEU A 231 -0.77 14.06 -0.90
N ASP A 232 0.10 14.20 0.11
CA ASP A 232 -0.07 15.17 1.19
C ASP A 232 -0.13 16.60 0.63
N ARG A 233 -0.78 17.50 1.37
CA ARG A 233 -0.88 18.91 0.99
C ARG A 233 0.53 19.47 0.79
N ASP A 234 0.80 20.04 -0.38
CA ASP A 234 2.06 20.73 -0.61
C ASP A 234 2.09 22.05 0.16
N LEU A 235 3.04 22.16 1.10
CA LEU A 235 3.27 23.36 1.91
C LEU A 235 4.50 24.16 1.42
N SER A 236 5.11 23.76 0.31
CA SER A 236 6.34 24.36 -0.23
C SER A 236 6.16 25.85 -0.57
N ALA A 237 4.98 26.24 -1.03
CA ALA A 237 4.63 27.62 -1.35
C ALA A 237 4.48 28.54 -0.12
N LEU A 238 4.24 27.97 1.08
CA LEU A 238 4.09 28.75 2.32
C LEU A 238 5.46 29.10 2.90
N THR A 239 5.57 30.22 3.62
CA THR A 239 6.84 30.67 4.23
C THR A 239 6.68 30.99 5.71
N GLY A 240 7.79 30.94 6.46
CA GLY A 240 7.85 31.44 7.84
C GLY A 240 6.78 30.88 8.78
N ALA A 241 6.03 31.78 9.42
CA ALA A 241 4.95 31.42 10.36
C ALA A 241 3.82 30.64 9.68
N ALA A 242 3.39 31.05 8.48
CA ALA A 242 2.27 30.41 7.78
C ALA A 242 2.51 28.91 7.50
N ARG A 243 3.76 28.52 7.17
CA ARG A 243 4.11 27.11 7.00
C ARG A 243 4.07 26.35 8.33
N ARG A 244 4.53 26.96 9.43
CA ARG A 244 4.50 26.34 10.77
C ARG A 244 3.07 26.15 11.25
N ASP A 245 2.24 27.18 11.13
CA ASP A 245 0.85 27.16 11.57
C ASP A 245 0.07 26.12 10.77
N ALA A 246 0.23 26.08 9.43
CA ALA A 246 -0.39 25.06 8.59
C ALA A 246 0.05 23.63 8.93
N LEU A 247 1.31 23.42 9.36
CA LEU A 247 1.78 22.12 9.83
C LEU A 247 1.14 21.73 11.17
N GLN A 248 1.04 22.68 12.11
CA GLN A 248 0.39 22.45 13.40
C GLN A 248 -1.10 22.15 13.21
N ASP A 249 -1.79 22.93 12.40
CA ASP A 249 -3.20 22.73 12.06
C ASP A 249 -3.41 21.36 11.41
N ALA A 250 -2.52 20.92 10.50
CA ALA A 250 -2.61 19.58 9.91
C ALA A 250 -2.47 18.45 10.94
N VAL A 251 -1.69 18.66 12.00
CA VAL A 251 -1.57 17.69 13.12
C VAL A 251 -2.81 17.72 14.00
N LEU A 252 -3.34 18.91 14.31
CA LEU A 252 -4.51 19.09 15.17
C LEU A 252 -5.81 18.62 14.49
N ASP A 253 -5.97 18.91 13.20
CA ASP A 253 -7.03 18.41 12.33
C ASP A 253 -6.80 16.93 11.93
N GLY A 254 -5.71 16.32 12.40
CA GLY A 254 -5.24 14.98 12.09
C GLY A 254 -6.08 13.82 12.63
N TRP A 255 -7.13 14.11 13.39
CA TRP A 255 -7.95 13.06 14.02
C TRP A 255 -9.01 12.53 13.03
N PRO A 256 -8.96 11.25 12.62
CA PRO A 256 -9.88 10.70 11.64
C PRO A 256 -11.28 10.52 12.23
N ASP A 257 -12.29 10.73 11.38
CA ASP A 257 -13.61 10.16 11.59
C ASP A 257 -13.60 8.70 11.08
N LEU A 258 -13.48 7.77 12.04
CA LEU A 258 -13.46 6.34 11.74
C LEU A 258 -14.80 5.86 11.17
N ALA A 259 -15.92 6.51 11.51
CA ALA A 259 -17.22 6.14 10.95
C ALA A 259 -17.30 6.50 9.46
N ALA A 260 -16.72 7.64 9.05
CA ALA A 260 -16.61 8.03 7.64
C ALA A 260 -15.64 7.15 6.82
N THR A 261 -14.84 6.32 7.48
CA THR A 261 -13.84 5.43 6.84
C THR A 261 -14.46 4.11 6.38
N VAL A 262 -15.61 3.74 6.93
CA VAL A 262 -16.34 2.51 6.64
C VAL A 262 -17.46 2.81 5.64
N GLY A 263 -17.49 2.08 4.52
CA GLY A 263 -18.52 2.19 3.50
C GLY A 263 -19.88 1.65 3.95
N ALA A 264 -20.91 1.83 3.11
CA ALA A 264 -22.29 1.42 3.39
C ALA A 264 -22.45 -0.10 3.65
N ASP A 265 -21.49 -0.90 3.21
CA ASP A 265 -21.40 -2.35 3.39
C ASP A 265 -20.60 -2.78 4.64
N ASN A 266 -20.28 -1.82 5.51
CA ASN A 266 -19.44 -2.01 6.69
C ASN A 266 -18.00 -2.47 6.35
N GLN A 267 -17.54 -2.21 5.12
CA GLN A 267 -16.16 -2.49 4.68
C GLN A 267 -15.33 -1.23 4.59
N LEU A 268 -14.00 -1.39 4.57
CA LEU A 268 -13.10 -0.26 4.41
C LEU A 268 -13.23 0.33 2.99
N ALA A 269 -13.67 1.58 2.88
CA ALA A 269 -13.84 2.23 1.58
C ALA A 269 -12.48 2.37 0.87
N SER A 270 -12.39 2.02 -0.42
CA SER A 270 -11.16 2.16 -1.20
C SER A 270 -10.69 3.62 -1.28
N PRO A 271 -9.38 3.89 -1.12
CA PRO A 271 -8.87 5.25 -1.24
C PRO A 271 -8.90 5.72 -2.72
N PRO A 272 -8.92 7.04 -2.97
CA PRO A 272 -8.82 7.57 -4.34
C PRO A 272 -7.56 7.05 -5.06
N GLY A 273 -7.70 6.72 -6.35
CA GLY A 273 -6.63 6.17 -7.18
C GLY A 273 -6.41 4.66 -7.04
N HIS A 274 -7.06 4.01 -6.07
CA HIS A 274 -6.87 2.59 -5.79
C HIS A 274 -7.56 1.69 -6.84
N PRO A 275 -6.89 0.65 -7.35
CA PRO A 275 -7.47 -0.19 -8.39
C PRO A 275 -8.64 -1.05 -7.86
N PRO A 276 -9.66 -1.30 -8.69
CA PRO A 276 -10.82 -2.08 -8.29
C PRO A 276 -10.43 -3.53 -7.94
N GLY A 277 -11.06 -4.09 -6.90
CA GLY A 277 -10.83 -5.47 -6.47
C GLY A 277 -9.52 -5.72 -5.72
N LEU A 278 -8.63 -4.74 -5.61
CA LEU A 278 -7.45 -4.84 -4.75
C LEU A 278 -7.81 -4.46 -3.30
N ASP A 279 -7.20 -5.15 -2.35
CA ASP A 279 -7.31 -4.84 -0.92
C ASP A 279 -7.11 -3.33 -0.65
N PRO A 280 -8.09 -2.62 -0.06
CA PRO A 280 -8.07 -1.16 0.10
C PRO A 280 -6.96 -0.65 1.04
N THR A 281 -6.23 -1.56 1.69
CA THR A 281 -5.07 -1.26 2.52
C THR A 281 -3.73 -1.43 1.80
N ALA A 282 -3.72 -1.97 0.58
CA ALA A 282 -2.47 -2.17 -0.15
C ALA A 282 -1.76 -0.83 -0.44
N VAL A 283 -0.45 -0.81 -0.23
CA VAL A 283 0.39 0.37 -0.38
C VAL A 283 1.02 0.38 -1.76
N PHE A 284 0.76 1.43 -2.53
CA PHE A 284 1.41 1.68 -3.82
C PHE A 284 2.92 1.92 -3.63
N LEU A 285 3.74 1.24 -4.45
CA LEU A 285 5.20 1.33 -4.42
C LEU A 285 5.79 2.01 -5.65
N ALA A 286 5.31 1.65 -6.84
CA ALA A 286 5.83 2.16 -8.09
C ALA A 286 4.84 1.94 -9.23
N ARG A 287 5.00 2.72 -10.30
CA ARG A 287 4.37 2.49 -11.60
C ARG A 287 5.41 1.96 -12.57
N VAL A 288 5.03 1.01 -13.42
CA VAL A 288 5.89 0.41 -14.43
C VAL A 288 5.25 0.62 -15.80
N PHE A 289 6.04 1.19 -16.71
CA PHE A 289 5.69 1.38 -18.11
C PHE A 289 6.34 0.28 -18.93
N ILE A 290 5.56 -0.70 -19.37
CA ILE A 290 6.06 -1.84 -20.14
C ILE A 290 5.84 -1.57 -21.62
N GLY A 291 6.90 -1.47 -22.42
CA GLY A 291 6.79 -1.23 -23.85
C GLY A 291 6.03 -2.35 -24.58
N VAL A 292 5.12 -1.95 -25.47
CA VAL A 292 4.33 -2.87 -26.29
C VAL A 292 4.19 -2.38 -27.73
N GLY A 293 4.01 -3.33 -28.65
CA GLY A 293 3.74 -3.06 -30.05
C GLY A 293 2.29 -2.67 -30.33
N ALA A 294 1.99 -2.39 -31.60
CA ALA A 294 0.67 -1.94 -32.04
C ALA A 294 -0.44 -3.02 -32.04
N GLY A 295 -0.10 -4.29 -31.79
CA GLY A 295 -1.01 -5.43 -31.85
C GLY A 295 -2.21 -5.35 -30.89
N ASP A 296 -3.20 -6.21 -31.15
CA ASP A 296 -4.38 -6.37 -30.32
C ASP A 296 -4.71 -7.88 -30.13
N PRO A 297 -4.47 -8.48 -28.95
CA PRO A 297 -3.89 -7.87 -27.76
C PRO A 297 -2.43 -7.40 -27.98
N PRO A 298 -1.96 -6.41 -27.21
CA PRO A 298 -0.61 -5.87 -27.38
C PRO A 298 0.46 -6.93 -27.07
N ALA A 299 1.47 -7.02 -27.93
CA ALA A 299 2.64 -7.87 -27.70
C ALA A 299 3.78 -7.04 -27.09
N ARG A 300 4.60 -7.63 -26.20
CA ARG A 300 5.78 -6.96 -25.65
C ARG A 300 6.72 -6.48 -26.75
N ALA A 301 7.14 -5.23 -26.67
CA ALA A 301 8.12 -4.65 -27.57
C ALA A 301 8.95 -3.59 -26.84
N GLY A 302 10.28 -3.66 -26.95
CA GLY A 302 11.16 -2.77 -26.20
C GLY A 302 11.33 -3.18 -24.73
N GLY A 303 11.75 -2.23 -23.89
CA GLY A 303 12.01 -2.45 -22.46
C GLY A 303 10.88 -1.97 -21.56
N ALA A 304 11.17 -1.89 -20.26
CA ALA A 304 10.29 -1.26 -19.28
C ALA A 304 10.98 -0.09 -18.57
N VAL A 305 10.19 0.85 -18.04
CA VAL A 305 10.67 1.95 -17.20
C VAL A 305 9.91 1.91 -15.88
N VAL A 306 10.62 2.08 -14.77
CA VAL A 306 10.02 2.03 -13.43
C VAL A 306 10.02 3.42 -12.81
N ASP A 307 8.84 3.90 -12.47
CA ASP A 307 8.61 5.14 -11.75
C ASP A 307 8.36 4.88 -10.26
N ASN A 308 9.29 5.33 -9.44
CA ASN A 308 9.23 5.21 -8.00
C ASN A 308 8.71 6.48 -7.30
N GLY A 309 8.46 7.56 -8.06
CA GLY A 309 8.20 8.91 -7.55
C GLY A 309 6.74 9.19 -7.22
N GLY A 310 5.79 8.50 -7.84
CA GLY A 310 4.36 8.68 -7.60
C GLY A 310 3.85 8.11 -6.28
N ARG A 311 4.72 7.48 -5.47
CA ARG A 311 4.33 6.86 -4.19
C ARG A 311 4.34 7.88 -3.06
N ARG A 312 3.68 7.50 -1.96
CA ARG A 312 3.81 8.20 -0.70
C ARG A 312 5.05 7.76 0.09
N PHE A 313 5.83 8.73 0.53
CA PHE A 313 6.97 8.53 1.42
C PHE A 313 6.61 9.03 2.82
N LEU A 314 6.93 8.25 3.85
CA LEU A 314 6.78 8.64 5.24
C LEU A 314 8.13 9.17 5.73
N PRO A 315 8.33 10.50 5.76
CA PRO A 315 9.64 11.07 6.06
C PRO A 315 10.05 10.74 7.49
N HIS A 316 11.33 10.45 7.69
CA HIS A 316 11.89 10.34 9.04
C HIS A 316 11.73 11.66 9.80
N LEU A 317 11.30 11.60 11.06
CA LEU A 317 11.10 12.81 11.90
C LEU A 317 12.35 13.69 11.97
N GLY A 318 13.55 13.09 11.97
CA GLY A 318 14.82 13.82 11.91
C GLY A 318 15.06 14.52 10.56
N MET A 319 14.68 13.88 9.43
CA MET A 319 14.74 14.53 8.11
C MET A 319 13.74 15.67 8.01
N LEU A 320 12.52 15.49 8.55
CA LEU A 320 11.52 16.54 8.61
C LEU A 320 12.03 17.73 9.41
N ALA A 321 12.59 17.48 10.61
CA ALA A 321 13.20 18.50 11.45
C ALA A 321 14.36 19.23 10.73
N GLY A 322 15.26 18.51 10.06
CA GLY A 322 16.33 19.12 9.26
C GLY A 322 15.80 19.96 8.09
N ALA A 323 14.82 19.45 7.33
CA ALA A 323 14.25 20.12 6.17
C ALA A 323 13.49 21.42 6.53
N ILE A 324 12.98 21.53 7.76
CA ILE A 324 12.32 22.74 8.27
C ILE A 324 13.23 23.60 9.17
N GLY A 325 14.53 23.30 9.22
CA GLY A 325 15.53 24.09 9.96
C GLY A 325 15.43 23.96 11.49
N LEU A 326 14.79 22.91 12.00
CA LEU A 326 14.73 22.54 13.42
C LEU A 326 15.83 21.56 13.83
N GLY A 327 16.54 20.96 12.87
CA GLY A 327 17.78 20.23 13.11
C GLY A 327 18.88 21.22 13.45
N ARG A 328 19.24 21.32 14.73
CA ARG A 328 20.42 22.07 15.15
C ARG A 328 21.70 21.35 14.69
N ASP A 329 22.72 22.16 14.37
CA ASP A 329 24.11 21.76 14.19
C ASP A 329 24.61 20.83 15.30
#